data_AF-A0A7V6IMD3-F1
#
_entry.id   AF-A0A7V6IMD3-F1
#
_cell.length_a   1.000
_cell.length_b   1.000
_cell.length_c   1.000
_cell.angle_alpha   90.00
_cell.angle_beta   90.00
_cell.angle_gamma   90.00
#
_symmetry.space_group_name_H-M   'P 1'
#
loop_
_entity.id
_entity.type
_entity.pdbx_description
1 polymer ?
#
loop_
_entity_poly.entity_id
_entity_poly.type
_entity_poly.pdbx_seq_one_letter_code
_entity_poly.pdbx_strand_id
1 'polypeptide(L)'
;MIKRVLNLGLLLLVGLFFTNFSQAQPPQKMTYQVVVRDAQNNLVVNQQIGVRISIVKSSLNGTPVYIERHLATTNHNGLLTLSVGDGVPNPGSRMEDIEWSNNDYYIKSEFDLSGGTQYTIDGGQQLVTVPYAFFSGSADYNRLINRPPDGSFTGDLLYWDATDSSWHIVPVGSAGQVLTLNPNGVPQWYSTIFNQNTPPTIVTDSIFNVTGFTLNVLATITDPGTTGIISSGVCWSSSNPFPSIGNNHTTDGSSVGSFISLISGLKSATLYYVRAYATNSVGTSYGNVLTITTPTHCGTVSDIDGNVYNTVYIGRQCWLKENLRTTRYADGNVVPIPVNTAQNPSGQNTHTQNNSSCYYFSGNDSVTKETRGLLYTWNAVMKGAGSSDNNPSGILGICPYGWHVPSSTEWCELENTLNPGIDVNCSNTGWRGTMAKALSKPEIWSTYTNNSFTPGYWTTDTTGFNTTDFSLIPAGYVYYNSYGNSYFNTDSQTGYSYTCVYNNTSWHTHYYYPNVSQNSAARFWTSSSGKYRGMSYSETGIYYGTGEDARSAFSLRCVKDY
;
A
#
# COMPACT_ATOMS: atom_id res chain seq x y z
N MET A 1 -4.05 33.91 85.43
CA MET A 1 -3.94 33.08 84.21
C MET A 1 -5.27 32.87 83.48
N ILE A 2 -6.41 32.76 84.16
CA ILE A 2 -7.72 32.41 83.55
C ILE A 2 -8.32 33.52 82.66
N LYS A 3 -8.13 34.81 82.98
CA LYS A 3 -8.66 35.92 82.16
C LYS A 3 -7.97 36.12 80.79
N ARG A 4 -6.73 35.64 80.61
CA ARG A 4 -6.01 35.75 79.32
C ARG A 4 -6.39 34.64 78.33
N VAL A 5 -6.81 33.47 78.82
CA VAL A 5 -7.26 32.35 77.97
C VAL A 5 -8.67 32.59 77.45
N LEU A 6 -9.54 33.24 78.23
CA LEU A 6 -10.91 33.56 77.81
C LEU A 6 -10.97 34.60 76.67
N ASN A 7 -10.08 35.62 76.69
CA ASN A 7 -10.03 36.62 75.63
C ASN A 7 -9.39 36.10 74.33
N LEU A 8 -8.47 35.14 74.40
CA LEU A 8 -7.88 34.51 73.21
C LEU A 8 -8.89 33.56 72.53
N GLY A 9 -9.71 32.86 73.32
CA GLY A 9 -10.82 32.03 72.80
C GLY A 9 -11.95 32.84 72.16
N LEU A 10 -12.26 34.02 72.72
CA LEU A 10 -13.27 34.92 72.15
C LEU A 10 -12.80 35.61 70.85
N LEU A 11 -11.51 35.95 70.75
CA LEU A 11 -10.91 36.48 69.52
C LEU A 11 -10.76 35.41 68.43
N LEU A 12 -10.52 34.14 68.79
CA LEU A 12 -10.56 33.03 67.83
C LEU A 12 -11.99 32.71 67.37
N LEU A 13 -12.99 32.82 68.24
CA LEU A 13 -14.40 32.60 67.88
C LEU A 13 -14.96 33.71 66.98
N VAL A 14 -14.54 34.97 67.17
CA VAL A 14 -14.97 36.09 66.30
C VAL A 14 -14.24 36.06 64.94
N GLY A 15 -13.02 35.51 64.87
CA GLY A 15 -12.29 35.30 63.61
C GLY A 15 -12.82 34.12 62.76
N LEU A 16 -13.50 33.15 63.38
CA LEU A 16 -14.07 31.97 62.72
C LEU A 16 -15.49 32.17 62.16
N PHE A 17 -16.13 33.31 62.42
CA PHE A 17 -17.46 33.66 61.88
C PHE A 17 -17.43 34.66 60.70
N PHE A 18 -16.24 35.07 60.24
CA PHE A 18 -16.08 35.85 59.01
C PHE A 18 -15.47 34.99 57.89
N THR A 19 -16.05 33.81 57.64
CA THR A 19 -15.95 33.21 56.30
C THR A 19 -16.81 34.05 55.37
N ASN A 20 -16.19 34.98 54.65
CA ASN A 20 -16.83 35.61 53.50
C ASN A 20 -17.16 34.48 52.51
N PHE A 21 -18.43 34.06 52.48
CA PHE A 21 -18.98 33.37 51.34
C PHE A 21 -18.96 34.37 50.19
N SER A 22 -17.87 34.39 49.43
CA SER A 22 -17.89 34.96 48.08
C SER A 22 -18.74 34.04 47.23
N GLN A 23 -20.05 34.30 47.21
CA GLN A 23 -20.91 33.75 46.17
C GLN A 23 -20.46 34.39 44.86
N ALA A 24 -19.80 33.60 44.00
CA ALA A 24 -19.57 34.01 42.63
C ALA A 24 -20.91 33.99 41.90
N GLN A 25 -21.67 35.08 41.99
CA GLN A 25 -22.83 35.26 41.12
C GLN A 25 -22.31 35.55 39.70
N PRO A 26 -22.89 34.96 38.65
CA PRO A 26 -22.53 35.31 37.29
C PRO A 26 -22.67 36.83 37.14
N PRO A 27 -21.68 37.52 36.53
CA PRO A 27 -21.76 38.96 36.34
C PRO A 27 -23.09 39.35 35.70
N GLN A 28 -23.82 40.30 36.28
CA GLN A 28 -25.12 40.79 35.79
C GLN A 28 -24.93 41.73 34.60
N LYS A 29 -24.16 41.29 33.60
CA LYS A 29 -23.81 42.08 32.42
C LYS A 29 -23.62 41.24 31.17
N MET A 30 -23.78 41.87 30.01
CA MET A 30 -23.64 41.23 28.69
C MET A 30 -22.92 42.15 27.70
N THR A 31 -22.16 41.59 26.76
CA THR A 31 -21.49 42.36 25.71
C THR A 31 -22.46 42.81 24.62
N TYR A 32 -22.34 44.06 24.17
CA TYR A 32 -23.13 44.62 23.08
C TYR A 32 -22.23 45.38 22.09
N GLN A 33 -22.48 45.19 20.80
CA GLN A 33 -21.75 45.83 19.71
C GLN A 33 -22.70 46.37 18.66
N VAL A 34 -22.41 47.57 18.15
CA VAL A 34 -23.26 48.25 17.15
C VAL A 34 -22.42 49.19 16.28
N VAL A 35 -22.79 49.34 15.01
CA VAL A 35 -22.19 50.34 14.12
C VAL A 35 -23.09 51.57 14.11
N VAL A 36 -22.53 52.74 14.42
CA VAL A 36 -23.28 54.00 14.51
C VAL A 36 -23.12 54.82 13.24
N ARG A 37 -24.25 55.28 12.68
CA ARG A 37 -24.31 56.15 11.51
C ARG A 37 -25.10 57.42 11.84
N ASP A 38 -24.77 58.54 11.19
CA ASP A 38 -25.50 59.80 11.32
C ASP A 38 -26.79 59.83 10.46
N ALA A 39 -27.55 60.93 10.53
CA ALA A 39 -28.79 61.12 9.78
C ALA A 39 -28.58 61.17 8.25
N GLN A 40 -27.35 61.37 7.78
CA GLN A 40 -26.95 61.31 6.37
C GLN A 40 -26.37 59.94 5.99
N ASN A 41 -26.46 58.95 6.88
CA ASN A 41 -25.97 57.57 6.72
C ASN A 41 -24.42 57.42 6.73
N ASN A 42 -23.67 58.45 7.13
CA ASN A 42 -22.22 58.38 7.27
C ASN A 42 -21.83 57.68 8.58
N LEU A 43 -20.70 56.99 8.59
CA LEU A 43 -20.17 56.37 9.81
C LEU A 43 -19.73 57.45 10.81
N VAL A 44 -20.15 57.30 12.07
CA VAL A 44 -19.67 58.12 13.19
C VAL A 44 -18.38 57.49 13.71
N VAL A 45 -17.22 57.96 13.26
CA VAL A 45 -15.91 57.34 13.52
C VAL A 45 -15.09 58.10 14.56
N ASN A 46 -14.40 57.38 15.45
CA ASN A 46 -13.48 57.96 16.45
C ASN A 46 -14.10 59.10 17.31
N GLN A 47 -15.40 59.03 17.56
CA GLN A 47 -16.17 60.09 18.22
C GLN A 47 -16.78 59.57 19.52
N GLN A 48 -16.65 60.39 20.58
CA GLN A 48 -17.32 60.12 21.84
C GLN A 48 -18.79 60.50 21.74
N ILE A 49 -19.68 59.55 22.03
CA ILE A 49 -21.13 59.68 21.91
C ILE A 49 -21.83 59.23 23.20
N GLY A 50 -23.00 59.80 23.45
CA GLY A 50 -23.88 59.41 24.55
C GLY A 50 -24.74 58.24 24.10
N VAL A 51 -24.85 57.21 24.94
CA VAL A 51 -25.60 55.99 24.62
C VAL A 51 -26.56 55.69 25.75
N ARG A 52 -27.82 55.41 25.42
CA ARG A 52 -28.81 54.86 26.36
C ARG A 52 -29.19 53.47 25.89
N ILE A 53 -29.05 52.49 26.78
CA ILE A 53 -29.51 51.12 26.56
C ILE A 53 -30.72 50.87 27.44
N SER A 54 -31.79 50.36 26.85
CA SER A 54 -32.99 49.94 27.57
C SER A 54 -33.31 48.49 27.25
N ILE A 55 -33.69 47.72 28.28
CA ILE A 55 -34.33 46.41 28.11
C ILE A 55 -35.83 46.62 28.24
N VAL A 56 -36.58 46.31 27.18
CA VAL A 56 -38.03 46.50 27.11
C VAL A 56 -38.76 45.16 27.01
N LYS A 57 -39.94 45.08 27.62
CA LYS A 57 -40.75 43.85 27.73
C LYS A 57 -41.80 43.77 26.61
N SER A 58 -42.07 42.56 26.11
CA SER A 58 -43.12 42.18 25.13
C SER A 58 -42.96 42.72 23.70
N SER A 59 -42.39 43.90 23.49
CA SER A 59 -42.12 44.46 22.15
C SER A 59 -41.08 45.58 22.22
N LEU A 60 -40.53 46.01 21.08
CA LEU A 60 -39.54 47.10 21.01
C LEU A 60 -40.09 48.46 21.50
N ASN A 61 -41.41 48.66 21.47
CA ASN A 61 -42.10 49.83 22.01
C ASN A 61 -42.74 49.57 23.38
N GLY A 62 -42.42 48.44 24.02
CA GLY A 62 -42.93 48.06 25.32
C GLY A 62 -42.36 48.89 26.47
N THR A 63 -42.81 48.60 27.69
CA THR A 63 -42.32 49.29 28.89
C THR A 63 -40.87 48.87 29.17
N PRO A 64 -39.93 49.83 29.37
CA PRO A 64 -38.58 49.52 29.79
C PRO A 64 -38.56 48.98 31.22
N VAL A 65 -37.94 47.83 31.41
CA VAL A 65 -37.72 47.20 32.73
C VAL A 65 -36.32 47.48 33.27
N TYR A 66 -35.38 47.87 32.39
CA TYR A 66 -34.05 48.31 32.77
C TYR A 66 -33.55 49.40 31.82
N ILE A 67 -32.88 50.43 32.35
CA ILE A 67 -32.31 51.52 31.57
C ILE A 67 -30.95 51.90 32.15
N GLU A 68 -29.96 52.05 31.29
CA GLU A 68 -28.64 52.56 31.67
C GLU A 68 -28.05 53.49 30.62
N ARG A 69 -27.06 54.28 31.05
CA ARG A 69 -26.38 55.26 30.21
C ARG A 69 -24.87 55.01 30.16
N HIS A 70 -24.30 55.22 28.99
CA HIS A 70 -22.86 55.16 28.73
C HIS A 70 -22.40 56.42 28.01
N LEU A 71 -21.14 56.77 28.24
CA LEU A 71 -20.39 57.69 27.40
C LEU A 71 -19.25 56.88 26.76
N ALA A 72 -19.33 56.63 25.45
CA ALA A 72 -18.47 55.66 24.79
C ALA A 72 -17.96 56.20 23.44
N THR A 73 -16.80 55.73 23.00
CA THR A 73 -16.12 56.22 21.79
C THR A 73 -16.20 55.16 20.69
N THR A 74 -16.69 55.54 19.50
CA THR A 74 -16.67 54.66 18.33
C THR A 74 -15.25 54.51 17.80
N ASN A 75 -14.92 53.40 17.14
CA ASN A 75 -13.61 53.24 16.49
C ASN A 75 -13.61 53.77 15.04
N HIS A 76 -12.50 53.58 14.31
CA HIS A 76 -12.36 54.05 12.92
C HIS A 76 -13.37 53.42 11.93
N ASN A 77 -13.99 52.29 12.29
CA ASN A 77 -15.04 51.65 11.50
C ASN A 77 -16.46 52.05 11.94
N GLY A 78 -16.59 53.00 12.86
CA GLY A 78 -17.87 53.41 13.46
C GLY A 78 -18.46 52.37 14.41
N LEU A 79 -17.68 51.34 14.78
CA LEU A 79 -18.10 50.29 15.71
C LEU A 79 -17.97 50.78 17.14
N LEU A 80 -19.02 50.59 17.92
CA LEU A 80 -19.11 50.81 19.35
C LEU A 80 -19.18 49.45 20.05
N THR A 81 -18.37 49.26 21.10
CA THR A 81 -18.43 48.06 21.97
C THR A 81 -18.67 48.50 23.40
N LEU A 82 -19.66 47.91 24.07
CA LEU A 82 -20.01 48.20 25.45
C LEU A 82 -20.42 46.93 26.21
N SER A 83 -20.37 46.98 27.53
CA SER A 83 -20.91 45.95 28.41
C SER A 83 -22.19 46.48 29.05
N VAL A 84 -23.33 45.93 28.63
CA VAL A 84 -24.64 46.28 29.20
C VAL A 84 -24.70 45.75 30.62
N GLY A 85 -24.92 46.61 31.61
CA GLY A 85 -24.82 46.32 33.05
C GLY A 85 -23.62 46.99 33.75
N ASP A 86 -22.65 47.52 33.00
CA ASP A 86 -21.54 48.34 33.55
C ASP A 86 -21.82 49.86 33.42
N GLY A 87 -22.96 50.26 32.84
CA GLY A 87 -23.34 51.66 32.64
C GLY A 87 -23.81 52.34 33.93
N VAL A 88 -24.19 53.62 33.84
CA VAL A 88 -24.87 54.32 34.93
C VAL A 88 -26.37 54.02 34.83
N PRO A 89 -26.95 53.18 35.72
CA PRO A 89 -28.38 52.85 35.66
C PRO A 89 -29.24 54.06 36.03
N ASN A 90 -30.45 54.13 35.48
CA ASN A 90 -31.42 55.09 35.97
C ASN A 90 -31.85 54.73 37.42
N PRO A 91 -32.19 55.71 38.27
CA PRO A 91 -32.67 55.43 39.62
C PRO A 91 -33.87 54.47 39.62
N GLY A 92 -33.77 53.35 40.32
CA GLY A 92 -34.82 52.34 40.43
C GLY A 92 -34.82 51.25 39.36
N SER A 93 -33.88 51.26 38.40
CA SER A 93 -33.72 50.16 37.45
C SER A 93 -32.47 49.33 37.76
N ARG A 94 -32.63 48.09 38.23
CA ARG A 94 -31.53 47.16 38.48
C ARG A 94 -31.66 45.96 37.55
N MET A 95 -30.55 45.52 36.96
CA MET A 95 -30.54 44.38 36.02
C MET A 95 -31.00 43.08 36.70
N GLU A 96 -30.74 42.94 38.00
CA GLU A 96 -31.13 41.78 38.82
C GLU A 96 -32.65 41.65 39.06
N ASP A 97 -33.41 42.73 38.89
CA ASP A 97 -34.87 42.72 39.09
C ASP A 97 -35.63 42.19 37.84
N ILE A 98 -34.91 41.90 36.75
CA ILE A 98 -35.52 41.42 35.50
C ILE A 98 -35.87 39.93 35.60
N GLU A 99 -37.16 39.62 35.54
CA GLU A 99 -37.68 38.25 35.48
C GLU A 99 -37.59 37.65 34.07
N TRP A 100 -36.38 37.29 33.66
CA TRP A 100 -36.05 36.80 32.32
C TRP A 100 -36.91 35.64 31.77
N SER A 101 -37.58 34.85 32.62
CA SER A 101 -38.45 33.73 32.22
C SER A 101 -39.88 34.13 31.84
N ASN A 102 -40.31 35.34 32.19
CA ASN A 102 -41.74 35.69 32.19
C ASN A 102 -42.18 36.42 30.91
N ASN A 103 -41.27 36.70 29.97
CA ASN A 103 -41.59 37.42 28.74
C ASN A 103 -40.50 37.36 27.68
N ASP A 104 -40.85 37.85 26.48
CA ASP A 104 -39.89 38.28 25.49
C ASP A 104 -39.31 39.65 25.87
N TYR A 105 -37.99 39.77 25.76
CA TYR A 105 -37.26 41.00 26.05
C TYR A 105 -36.53 41.49 24.80
N TYR A 106 -36.45 42.80 24.64
CA TYR A 106 -35.77 43.46 23.53
C TYR A 106 -34.74 44.43 24.08
N ILE A 107 -33.61 44.55 23.41
CA ILE A 107 -32.63 45.59 23.67
C ILE A 107 -32.87 46.76 22.71
N LYS A 108 -33.10 47.94 23.28
CA LYS A 108 -33.21 49.22 22.58
C LYS A 108 -31.97 50.05 22.88
N SER A 109 -31.28 50.50 21.83
CA SER A 109 -30.12 51.39 21.92
C SER A 109 -30.44 52.73 21.28
N GLU A 110 -30.13 53.81 21.99
CA GLU A 110 -30.40 55.19 21.58
C GLU A 110 -29.12 56.03 21.70
N PHE A 111 -28.84 56.90 20.73
CA PHE A 111 -27.55 57.60 20.59
C PHE A 111 -27.72 59.12 20.49
N ASP A 112 -26.84 59.84 21.19
CA ASP A 112 -26.61 61.28 21.08
C ASP A 112 -25.18 61.51 20.59
N LEU A 113 -25.05 61.95 19.35
CA LEU A 113 -23.74 62.13 18.72
C LEU A 113 -22.89 63.23 19.38
N SER A 114 -23.49 64.12 20.17
CA SER A 114 -22.79 65.18 20.90
C SER A 114 -22.23 64.74 22.26
N GLY A 115 -22.47 63.48 22.67
CA GLY A 115 -22.08 63.00 24.00
C GLY A 115 -23.08 63.33 25.11
N GLY A 116 -24.19 63.99 24.77
CA GLY A 116 -25.19 64.49 25.71
C GLY A 116 -26.27 63.46 26.12
N THR A 117 -27.49 63.97 26.32
CA THR A 117 -28.65 63.18 26.77
C THR A 117 -29.85 63.30 25.81
N GLN A 118 -29.64 63.91 24.64
CA GLN A 118 -30.67 64.19 23.63
C GLN A 118 -30.52 63.16 22.51
N TYR A 119 -31.12 61.99 22.71
CA TYR A 119 -30.97 60.86 21.79
C TYR A 119 -31.86 61.04 20.56
N THR A 120 -31.24 61.08 19.37
CA THR A 120 -31.93 61.34 18.10
C THR A 120 -31.90 60.14 17.15
N ILE A 121 -31.12 59.11 17.46
CA ILE A 121 -30.97 57.88 16.68
C ILE A 121 -31.31 56.71 17.57
N ASP A 122 -32.18 55.81 17.12
CA ASP A 122 -32.53 54.59 17.85
C ASP A 122 -32.49 53.33 16.97
N GLY A 123 -32.29 52.20 17.63
CA GLY A 123 -32.33 50.87 17.03
C GLY A 123 -32.64 49.84 18.09
N GLY A 124 -33.20 48.70 17.70
CA GLY A 124 -33.36 47.61 18.65
C GLY A 124 -33.76 46.29 18.03
N GLN A 125 -33.59 45.25 18.84
CA GLN A 125 -33.71 43.86 18.43
C GLN A 125 -34.21 43.01 19.60
N GLN A 126 -34.88 41.90 19.29
CA GLN A 126 -35.27 40.93 20.31
C GLN A 126 -34.02 40.25 20.86
N LEU A 127 -33.99 40.04 22.17
CA LEU A 127 -33.03 39.15 22.81
C LEU A 127 -33.54 37.72 22.64
N VAL A 128 -33.16 37.10 21.53
CA VAL A 128 -33.62 35.75 21.14
C VAL A 128 -32.96 34.63 21.96
N THR A 129 -31.92 34.94 22.73
CA THR A 129 -31.30 34.05 23.71
C THR A 129 -31.05 34.82 25.00
N VAL A 130 -31.97 34.72 25.95
CA VAL A 130 -31.72 35.21 27.31
C VAL A 130 -30.91 34.14 28.05
N PRO A 131 -29.82 34.48 28.77
CA PRO A 131 -28.78 33.53 29.17
C PRO A 131 -29.33 32.44 30.08
N TYR A 132 -29.17 31.18 29.68
CA TYR A 132 -29.38 29.99 30.53
C TYR A 132 -28.63 30.11 31.88
N ALA A 133 -27.59 30.96 31.94
CA ALA A 133 -26.83 31.30 33.14
C ALA A 133 -27.65 32.07 34.20
N PHE A 134 -28.58 32.97 33.83
CA PHE A 134 -29.41 33.68 34.82
C PHE A 134 -30.55 32.81 35.36
N PHE A 135 -31.03 31.82 34.59
CA PHE A 135 -32.02 30.85 35.07
C PHE A 135 -31.45 29.83 36.07
N SER A 136 -30.17 29.47 35.94
CA SER A 136 -29.52 28.49 36.84
C SER A 136 -29.44 28.91 38.31
N GLY A 137 -29.61 30.20 38.62
CA GLY A 137 -29.64 30.71 40.00
C GLY A 137 -30.96 30.49 40.75
N SER A 138 -32.03 30.08 40.05
CA SER A 138 -33.38 29.96 40.64
C SER A 138 -33.88 28.51 40.79
N ALA A 139 -33.07 27.52 40.43
CA ALA A 139 -33.44 26.10 40.52
C ALA A 139 -33.18 25.54 41.93
N ASP A 140 -34.24 25.23 42.69
CA ASP A 140 -34.15 24.56 44.00
C ASP A 140 -34.29 23.04 43.85
N TYR A 141 -33.19 22.32 44.09
CA TYR A 141 -33.11 20.85 44.08
C TYR A 141 -34.19 20.19 44.97
N ASN A 142 -34.64 20.87 46.03
CA ASN A 142 -35.60 20.31 46.99
C ASN A 142 -37.04 20.20 46.45
N ARG A 143 -37.36 20.80 45.30
CA ARG A 143 -38.72 20.86 44.73
C ARG A 143 -38.96 19.88 43.57
N LEU A 144 -38.02 18.96 43.31
CA LEU A 144 -38.18 17.93 42.27
C LEU A 144 -39.16 16.84 42.70
N ILE A 145 -40.15 16.54 41.85
CA ILE A 145 -41.27 15.61 42.15
C ILE A 145 -40.85 14.12 42.22
N ASN A 146 -39.64 13.76 41.76
CA ASN A 146 -39.11 12.38 41.77
C ASN A 146 -37.64 12.33 42.22
N ARG A 147 -37.27 13.07 43.28
CA ARG A 147 -35.89 13.00 43.78
C ARG A 147 -35.60 11.62 44.40
N PRO A 148 -34.39 11.06 44.21
CA PRO A 148 -33.94 9.93 45.01
C PRO A 148 -34.08 10.26 46.51
N PRO A 149 -34.56 9.33 47.35
CA PRO A 149 -34.52 9.51 48.79
C PRO A 149 -33.06 9.59 49.27
N ASP A 150 -32.84 10.20 50.42
CA ASP A 150 -31.54 10.12 51.07
C ASP A 150 -31.24 8.65 51.39
N GLY A 151 -30.05 8.18 51.02
CA GLY A 151 -29.55 6.86 51.42
C GLY A 151 -29.48 6.74 52.94
N SER A 152 -29.37 5.51 53.45
CA SER A 152 -29.20 5.27 54.89
C SER A 152 -27.78 5.61 55.36
N PHE A 153 -26.80 5.45 54.46
CA PHE A 153 -25.39 5.72 54.72
C PHE A 153 -24.73 6.48 53.57
N THR A 154 -23.65 7.22 53.87
CA THR A 154 -22.81 7.83 52.85
C THR A 154 -22.19 6.75 51.96
N GLY A 155 -22.46 6.81 50.66
CA GLY A 155 -21.97 5.84 49.67
C GLY A 155 -22.99 4.78 49.25
N ASP A 156 -24.21 4.83 49.76
CA ASP A 156 -25.30 3.97 49.28
C ASP A 156 -25.57 4.20 47.78
N LEU A 157 -25.76 3.10 47.06
CA LEU A 157 -26.21 3.11 45.68
C LEU A 157 -27.72 2.91 45.66
N LEU A 158 -28.43 3.74 44.90
CA LEU A 158 -29.87 3.62 44.71
C LEU A 158 -30.19 3.32 43.25
N TYR A 159 -31.26 2.57 43.00
CA TYR A 159 -31.81 2.35 41.67
C TYR A 159 -33.32 2.62 41.65
N TRP A 160 -33.83 3.07 40.51
CA TRP A 160 -35.25 3.26 40.28
C TRP A 160 -35.86 1.95 39.75
N ASP A 161 -36.87 1.43 40.42
CA ASP A 161 -37.65 0.30 39.91
C ASP A 161 -38.92 0.83 39.24
N ALA A 162 -38.99 0.71 37.91
CA ALA A 162 -40.14 1.15 37.14
C ALA A 162 -41.40 0.31 37.41
N THR A 163 -41.24 -0.90 37.97
CA THR A 163 -42.35 -1.82 38.27
C THR A 163 -43.20 -1.31 39.42
N ASP A 164 -42.57 -0.75 40.45
CA ASP A 164 -43.26 -0.18 41.61
C ASP A 164 -43.16 1.35 41.71
N SER A 165 -42.49 1.98 40.73
CA SER A 165 -42.31 3.45 40.66
C SER A 165 -41.69 4.03 41.91
N SER A 166 -40.65 3.37 42.44
CA SER A 166 -39.95 3.81 43.63
C SER A 166 -38.42 3.61 43.55
N TRP A 167 -37.70 4.33 44.40
CA TRP A 167 -36.25 4.20 44.56
C TRP A 167 -35.93 3.15 45.62
N HIS A 168 -35.02 2.24 45.29
CA HIS A 168 -34.55 1.17 46.17
C HIS A 168 -33.05 1.28 46.43
N ILE A 169 -32.61 0.87 47.61
CA ILE A 169 -31.18 0.77 47.95
C ILE A 169 -30.64 -0.54 47.40
N VAL A 170 -29.50 -0.48 46.71
CA VAL A 170 -28.74 -1.67 46.29
C VAL A 170 -28.06 -2.26 47.54
N PRO A 171 -28.33 -3.52 47.92
CA PRO A 171 -27.69 -4.14 49.08
C PRO A 171 -26.16 -4.16 48.95
N VAL A 172 -25.43 -4.19 50.05
CA VAL A 172 -23.96 -4.30 50.00
C VAL A 172 -23.53 -5.66 49.45
N GLY A 173 -22.58 -5.66 48.53
CA GLY A 173 -21.98 -6.89 47.99
C GLY A 173 -20.94 -7.49 48.93
N SER A 174 -20.62 -8.76 48.72
CA SER A 174 -19.48 -9.44 49.33
C SER A 174 -18.22 -9.29 48.48
N ALA A 175 -17.04 -9.42 49.10
CA ALA A 175 -15.76 -9.38 48.40
C ALA A 175 -15.73 -10.41 47.25
N GLY A 176 -15.33 -9.96 46.06
CA GLY A 176 -15.25 -10.79 44.85
C GLY A 176 -16.52 -10.86 44.01
N GLN A 177 -17.63 -10.25 44.44
CA GLN A 177 -18.84 -10.15 43.64
C GLN A 177 -18.79 -8.98 42.65
N VAL A 178 -19.51 -9.11 41.53
CA VAL A 178 -19.74 -8.03 40.56
C VAL A 178 -21.23 -7.66 40.57
N LEU A 179 -21.53 -6.36 40.61
CA LEU A 179 -22.89 -5.83 40.48
C LEU A 179 -23.25 -5.72 38.99
N THR A 180 -24.38 -6.29 38.59
CA THR A 180 -24.92 -6.20 37.22
C THR A 180 -26.44 -6.09 37.26
N LEU A 181 -27.04 -5.70 36.14
CA LEU A 181 -28.50 -5.72 35.99
C LEU A 181 -28.96 -7.13 35.60
N ASN A 182 -30.05 -7.60 36.21
CA ASN A 182 -30.77 -8.78 35.72
C ASN A 182 -31.62 -8.42 34.48
N PRO A 183 -32.28 -9.41 33.82
CA PRO A 183 -33.11 -9.14 32.63
C PRO A 183 -34.26 -8.16 32.84
N ASN A 184 -34.67 -7.92 34.09
CA ASN A 184 -35.70 -6.96 34.46
C ASN A 184 -35.12 -5.56 34.80
N GLY A 185 -33.83 -5.34 34.59
CA GLY A 185 -33.17 -4.07 34.86
C GLY A 185 -32.89 -3.80 36.35
N VAL A 186 -32.98 -4.82 37.21
CA VAL A 186 -32.74 -4.70 38.65
C VAL A 186 -31.27 -5.05 38.98
N PRO A 187 -30.51 -4.18 39.68
CA PRO A 187 -29.14 -4.47 40.10
C PRO A 187 -29.06 -5.66 41.08
N GLN A 188 -28.19 -6.63 40.81
CA GLN A 188 -27.94 -7.81 41.64
C GLN A 188 -26.46 -8.19 41.66
N TRP A 189 -25.99 -8.73 42.79
CA TRP A 189 -24.60 -9.20 42.96
C TRP A 189 -24.43 -10.65 42.51
N TYR A 190 -23.44 -10.91 41.65
CA TYR A 190 -23.10 -12.24 41.17
C TYR A 190 -21.74 -12.68 41.72
N SER A 191 -21.65 -13.92 42.20
CA SER A 191 -20.42 -14.55 42.74
C SER A 191 -19.53 -15.19 41.68
N THR A 192 -20.05 -15.39 40.48
CA THR A 192 -19.28 -15.84 39.32
C THR A 192 -18.85 -14.63 38.51
N ILE A 193 -17.54 -14.49 38.29
CA ILE A 193 -16.98 -13.63 37.25
C ILE A 193 -17.75 -13.98 35.96
N PHE A 194 -18.30 -12.99 35.27
CA PHE A 194 -18.79 -13.22 33.91
C PHE A 194 -17.60 -13.79 33.13
N ASN A 195 -17.65 -15.08 32.77
CA ASN A 195 -16.78 -15.63 31.73
C ASN A 195 -17.18 -14.89 30.45
N GLN A 196 -16.61 -13.71 30.25
CA GLN A 196 -16.58 -13.04 28.96
C GLN A 196 -15.73 -13.95 28.09
N ASN A 197 -16.36 -14.95 27.48
CA ASN A 197 -15.73 -15.83 26.53
C ASN A 197 -15.21 -14.92 25.40
N THR A 198 -13.91 -14.61 25.43
CA THR A 198 -13.26 -13.78 24.42
C THR A 198 -12.57 -14.65 23.37
N PRO A 199 -12.67 -14.28 22.08
CA PRO A 199 -11.82 -14.86 21.05
C PRO A 199 -10.37 -14.40 21.24
N PRO A 200 -9.39 -14.98 20.51
CA PRO A 200 -7.99 -14.59 20.64
C PRO A 200 -7.73 -13.15 20.20
N THR A 201 -6.55 -12.60 20.50
CA THR A 201 -6.02 -11.39 19.87
C THR A 201 -4.72 -11.71 19.17
N ILE A 202 -4.59 -11.29 17.92
CA ILE A 202 -3.44 -11.58 17.05
C ILE A 202 -3.06 -10.35 16.21
N VAL A 203 -1.79 -10.23 15.89
CA VAL A 203 -1.21 -9.17 15.05
C VAL A 203 -0.51 -9.79 13.84
N THR A 204 -0.62 -9.15 12.68
CA THR A 204 0.17 -9.49 11.49
C THR A 204 1.37 -8.54 11.46
N ASP A 205 2.53 -9.00 11.92
CA ASP A 205 3.66 -8.12 12.22
C ASP A 205 4.37 -7.64 10.96
N SER A 206 4.89 -8.55 10.12
CA SER A 206 5.67 -8.18 8.93
C SER A 206 5.70 -9.25 7.85
N ILE A 207 6.02 -8.84 6.63
CA ILE A 207 6.27 -9.71 5.46
C ILE A 207 7.75 -9.60 5.09
N PHE A 208 8.41 -10.75 4.84
CA PHE A 208 9.83 -10.80 4.45
C PHE A 208 10.12 -12.02 3.57
N ASN A 209 11.35 -12.11 3.04
CA ASN A 209 11.79 -13.17 2.11
C ASN A 209 10.81 -13.37 0.93
N VAL A 210 10.39 -12.27 0.31
CA VAL A 210 9.41 -12.26 -0.77
C VAL A 210 10.06 -12.69 -2.09
N THR A 211 9.49 -13.70 -2.73
CA THR A 211 9.79 -14.13 -4.10
C THR A 211 8.56 -13.96 -4.98
N GLY A 212 8.65 -14.35 -6.25
CA GLY A 212 7.48 -14.40 -7.13
C GLY A 212 6.40 -15.38 -6.67
N PHE A 213 6.77 -16.39 -5.88
CA PHE A 213 5.94 -17.57 -5.57
C PHE A 213 5.76 -17.85 -4.08
N THR A 214 6.59 -17.25 -3.23
CA THR A 214 6.54 -17.39 -1.77
C THR A 214 6.79 -16.10 -1.04
N LEU A 215 6.36 -16.06 0.21
CA LEU A 215 6.76 -15.07 1.19
C LEU A 215 6.64 -15.64 2.60
N ASN A 216 7.39 -15.07 3.54
CA ASN A 216 7.27 -15.34 4.96
C ASN A 216 6.48 -14.23 5.66
N VAL A 217 5.65 -14.61 6.62
CA VAL A 217 4.89 -13.68 7.44
C VAL A 217 5.22 -13.94 8.90
N LEU A 218 5.68 -12.90 9.60
CA LEU A 218 5.77 -12.91 11.06
C LEU A 218 4.42 -12.47 11.62
N ALA A 219 3.88 -13.24 12.56
CA ALA A 219 2.64 -12.93 13.25
C ALA A 219 2.77 -13.27 14.74
N THR A 220 2.02 -12.55 15.59
CA THR A 220 2.09 -12.69 17.04
C THR A 220 0.70 -12.78 17.65
N ILE A 221 0.43 -13.87 18.37
CA ILE A 221 -0.76 -14.01 19.21
C ILE A 221 -0.45 -13.34 20.54
N THR A 222 -1.12 -12.21 20.82
CA THR A 222 -0.90 -11.41 22.04
C THR A 222 -1.77 -11.86 23.21
N ASP A 223 -2.91 -12.49 22.92
CA ASP A 223 -3.83 -13.03 23.92
C ASP A 223 -4.53 -14.30 23.36
N PRO A 224 -4.45 -15.47 24.02
CA PRO A 224 -5.20 -16.66 23.60
C PRO A 224 -6.73 -16.52 23.75
N GLY A 225 -7.20 -15.47 24.41
CA GLY A 225 -8.56 -15.38 24.92
C GLY A 225 -8.79 -16.39 26.04
N THR A 226 -10.04 -16.79 26.24
CA THR A 226 -10.45 -17.56 27.43
C THR A 226 -10.31 -19.08 27.31
N THR A 227 -10.25 -19.63 26.09
CA THR A 227 -10.38 -21.08 25.86
C THR A 227 -9.12 -21.73 25.26
N GLY A 228 -8.03 -20.96 25.13
CA GLY A 228 -6.78 -21.43 24.53
C GLY A 228 -6.86 -21.54 22.99
N ILE A 229 -5.72 -21.47 22.32
CA ILE A 229 -5.69 -21.53 20.85
C ILE A 229 -5.92 -22.96 20.37
N ILE A 230 -6.79 -23.10 19.37
CA ILE A 230 -7.08 -24.35 18.63
C ILE A 230 -6.30 -24.37 17.31
N SER A 231 -6.23 -23.25 16.61
CA SER A 231 -5.54 -23.13 15.33
C SER A 231 -5.08 -21.69 15.11
N SER A 232 -3.94 -21.52 14.45
CA SER A 232 -3.47 -20.23 13.94
C SER A 232 -2.75 -20.41 12.62
N GLY A 233 -2.64 -19.31 11.88
CA GLY A 233 -1.91 -19.25 10.63
C GLY A 233 -2.08 -17.90 9.96
N VAL A 234 -1.94 -17.87 8.63
CA VAL A 234 -2.08 -16.66 7.84
C VAL A 234 -3.00 -16.91 6.64
N CYS A 235 -3.95 -16.01 6.44
CA CYS A 235 -4.85 -16.00 5.29
C CYS A 235 -4.34 -15.01 4.23
N TRP A 236 -4.51 -15.34 2.95
CA TRP A 236 -4.18 -14.44 1.84
C TRP A 236 -5.17 -14.50 0.68
N SER A 237 -5.26 -13.41 -0.07
CA SER A 237 -6.08 -13.32 -1.29
C SER A 237 -5.54 -12.27 -2.24
N SER A 238 -5.68 -12.49 -3.55
CA SER A 238 -5.38 -11.50 -4.59
C SER A 238 -6.60 -10.65 -4.99
N SER A 239 -7.77 -10.91 -4.40
CA SER A 239 -9.04 -10.23 -4.74
C SER A 239 -9.84 -9.78 -3.52
N ASN A 240 -9.73 -10.47 -2.39
CA ASN A 240 -10.40 -10.09 -1.15
C ASN A 240 -9.47 -9.22 -0.28
N PRO A 241 -9.79 -7.93 -0.04
CA PRO A 241 -8.98 -7.04 0.79
C PRO A 241 -8.96 -7.43 2.28
N PHE A 242 -9.89 -8.28 2.73
CA PHE A 242 -9.97 -8.78 4.09
C PHE A 242 -9.98 -10.31 4.09
N PRO A 243 -8.84 -10.96 3.76
CA PRO A 243 -8.79 -12.41 3.67
C PRO A 243 -9.15 -13.06 5.01
N SER A 244 -9.91 -14.14 4.94
CA SER A 244 -10.36 -14.93 6.09
C SER A 244 -9.97 -16.41 5.91
N ILE A 245 -10.28 -17.26 6.88
CA ILE A 245 -10.06 -18.72 6.76
C ILE A 245 -10.86 -19.37 5.62
N GLY A 246 -11.83 -18.66 5.03
CA GLY A 246 -12.52 -19.08 3.80
C GLY A 246 -11.71 -18.82 2.51
N ASN A 247 -10.57 -18.15 2.62
CA ASN A 247 -9.60 -17.97 1.54
C ASN A 247 -8.43 -18.95 1.69
N ASN A 248 -7.38 -18.77 0.88
CA ASN A 248 -6.15 -19.53 1.06
C ASN A 248 -5.56 -19.19 2.44
N HIS A 249 -5.18 -20.21 3.20
CA HIS A 249 -4.58 -20.04 4.50
C HIS A 249 -3.61 -21.17 4.85
N THR A 250 -2.68 -20.89 5.77
CA THR A 250 -1.81 -21.88 6.40
C THR A 250 -2.41 -22.38 7.71
N THR A 251 -1.81 -23.42 8.30
CA THR A 251 -2.12 -23.84 9.68
C THR A 251 -0.80 -24.17 10.38
N ASP A 252 -0.34 -23.24 11.21
CA ASP A 252 1.03 -23.21 11.73
C ASP A 252 1.13 -23.62 13.21
N GLY A 253 0.00 -23.88 13.89
CA GLY A 253 -0.04 -24.47 15.24
C GLY A 253 -1.02 -23.79 16.19
N SER A 254 -0.77 -23.95 17.50
CA SER A 254 -1.65 -23.48 18.59
C SER A 254 -0.91 -22.84 19.78
N SER A 255 0.38 -22.55 19.66
CA SER A 255 1.13 -21.89 20.73
C SER A 255 0.94 -20.37 20.71
N VAL A 256 0.76 -19.77 21.90
CA VAL A 256 0.77 -18.31 22.08
C VAL A 256 2.17 -17.75 21.83
N GLY A 257 2.26 -16.52 21.32
CA GLY A 257 3.51 -15.86 20.96
C GLY A 257 3.68 -15.70 19.46
N SER A 258 4.93 -15.46 19.05
CA SER A 258 5.27 -15.21 17.64
C SER A 258 5.50 -16.50 16.87
N PHE A 259 5.06 -16.53 15.61
CA PHE A 259 5.30 -17.61 14.66
C PHE A 259 5.57 -17.05 13.26
N ILE A 260 6.24 -17.86 12.43
CA ILE A 260 6.51 -17.55 11.03
C ILE A 260 5.71 -18.50 10.16
N SER A 261 4.90 -17.94 9.26
CA SER A 261 4.14 -18.68 8.26
C SER A 261 4.81 -18.55 6.89
N LEU A 262 5.09 -19.68 6.23
CA LEU A 262 5.53 -19.71 4.83
C LEU A 262 4.31 -19.82 3.91
N ILE A 263 4.04 -18.76 3.14
CA ILE A 263 3.03 -18.78 2.08
C ILE A 263 3.70 -19.22 0.79
N SER A 264 3.08 -20.16 0.07
CA SER A 264 3.55 -20.67 -1.23
C SER A 264 2.44 -20.73 -2.28
N GLY A 265 2.84 -20.98 -3.53
CA GLY A 265 1.92 -21.05 -4.67
C GLY A 265 1.36 -19.69 -5.10
N LEU A 266 2.08 -18.60 -4.81
CA LEU A 266 1.74 -17.28 -5.30
C LEU A 266 2.02 -17.14 -6.80
N LYS A 267 1.53 -16.07 -7.41
CA LYS A 267 1.88 -15.66 -8.78
C LYS A 267 2.78 -14.43 -8.72
N SER A 268 3.77 -14.33 -9.62
CA SER A 268 4.60 -13.13 -9.77
C SER A 268 3.75 -11.93 -10.23
N ALA A 269 4.27 -10.72 -10.06
CA ALA A 269 3.62 -9.48 -10.49
C ALA A 269 2.17 -9.31 -10.00
N THR A 270 1.82 -9.90 -8.85
CA THR A 270 0.45 -10.00 -8.35
C THR A 270 0.34 -9.36 -6.97
N LEU A 271 -0.66 -8.48 -6.79
CA LEU A 271 -1.01 -7.90 -5.50
C LEU A 271 -1.72 -8.94 -4.63
N TYR A 272 -1.28 -9.07 -3.38
CA TYR A 272 -1.90 -9.88 -2.35
C TYR A 272 -2.19 -9.07 -1.09
N TYR A 273 -3.33 -9.38 -0.48
CA TYR A 273 -3.70 -8.99 0.88
C TYR A 273 -3.41 -10.19 1.79
N VAL A 274 -2.79 -9.94 2.94
CA VAL A 274 -2.29 -10.96 3.86
C VAL A 274 -2.68 -10.58 5.29
N ARG A 275 -3.22 -11.54 6.06
CA ARG A 275 -3.68 -11.30 7.44
C ARG A 275 -3.54 -12.56 8.28
N ALA A 276 -2.92 -12.45 9.45
CA ALA A 276 -2.84 -13.56 10.40
C ALA A 276 -4.20 -13.87 11.03
N TYR A 277 -4.44 -15.13 11.41
CA TYR A 277 -5.64 -15.57 12.14
C TYR A 277 -5.28 -16.44 13.34
N ALA A 278 -6.15 -16.42 14.35
CA ALA A 278 -6.12 -17.35 15.48
C ALA A 278 -7.54 -17.70 15.90
N THR A 279 -7.77 -18.97 16.20
CA THR A 279 -9.07 -19.54 16.55
C THR A 279 -8.99 -20.18 17.92
N ASN A 280 -9.98 -19.89 18.78
CA ASN A 280 -10.26 -20.65 19.98
C ASN A 280 -11.72 -21.17 19.94
N SER A 281 -12.22 -21.79 21.01
CA SER A 281 -13.59 -22.35 20.98
C SER A 281 -14.70 -21.29 20.99
N VAL A 282 -14.35 -20.02 21.23
CA VAL A 282 -15.27 -18.88 21.18
C VAL A 282 -15.39 -18.35 19.75
N GLY A 283 -14.28 -18.25 19.02
CA GLY A 283 -14.28 -17.73 17.66
C GLY A 283 -12.89 -17.57 17.05
N THR A 284 -12.88 -17.00 15.84
CA THR A 284 -11.65 -16.68 15.10
C THR A 284 -11.44 -15.18 15.05
N SER A 285 -10.26 -14.75 15.47
CA SER A 285 -9.79 -13.38 15.35
C SER A 285 -8.74 -13.26 14.27
N TYR A 286 -8.55 -12.04 13.79
CA TYR A 286 -7.66 -11.76 12.68
C TYR A 286 -6.87 -10.47 12.92
N GLY A 287 -5.61 -10.43 12.47
CA GLY A 287 -4.68 -9.31 12.72
C GLY A 287 -4.97 -8.05 11.90
N ASN A 288 -4.01 -7.16 11.73
CA ASN A 288 -4.06 -6.11 10.70
C ASN A 288 -3.83 -6.72 9.31
N VAL A 289 -4.36 -6.09 8.25
CA VAL A 289 -4.07 -6.50 6.87
C VAL A 289 -2.75 -5.85 6.43
N LEU A 290 -1.86 -6.66 5.85
CA LEU A 290 -0.69 -6.19 5.10
C LEU A 290 -0.92 -6.42 3.60
N THR A 291 -0.35 -5.55 2.77
CA THR A 291 -0.40 -5.67 1.31
C THR A 291 0.99 -5.83 0.73
N ILE A 292 1.12 -6.66 -0.31
CA ILE A 292 2.38 -6.90 -0.99
C ILE A 292 2.13 -7.22 -2.46
N THR A 293 2.94 -6.65 -3.35
CA THR A 293 2.99 -7.07 -4.75
C THR A 293 4.21 -7.95 -4.94
N THR A 294 4.02 -9.17 -5.41
CA THR A 294 5.14 -10.09 -5.66
C THR A 294 6.05 -9.54 -6.77
N PRO A 295 7.39 -9.72 -6.65
CA PRO A 295 8.34 -9.25 -7.65
C PRO A 295 8.08 -9.81 -9.05
N THR A 296 8.53 -9.06 -10.06
CA THR A 296 8.54 -9.50 -11.47
C THR A 296 9.81 -10.27 -11.85
N HIS A 297 10.84 -10.26 -10.99
CA HIS A 297 12.15 -10.87 -11.25
C HIS A 297 12.73 -11.57 -10.01
N CYS A 298 13.69 -12.48 -10.20
CA CYS A 298 14.39 -13.17 -9.11
C CYS A 298 15.74 -12.53 -8.73
N GLY A 299 15.95 -11.27 -9.10
CA GLY A 299 17.17 -10.51 -8.83
C GLY A 299 18.04 -10.41 -10.09
N THR A 300 19.35 -10.28 -9.89
CA THR A 300 20.34 -10.33 -10.97
C THR A 300 21.28 -11.51 -10.77
N VAL A 301 21.93 -11.93 -11.84
CA VAL A 301 22.98 -12.95 -11.79
C VAL A 301 24.21 -12.45 -12.51
N SER A 302 25.38 -12.76 -11.97
CA SER A 302 26.67 -12.46 -12.60
C SER A 302 27.35 -13.75 -13.05
N ASP A 303 27.95 -13.73 -14.23
CA ASP A 303 28.86 -14.80 -14.64
C ASP A 303 30.30 -14.56 -14.15
N ILE A 304 31.19 -15.49 -14.46
CA ILE A 304 32.60 -15.43 -14.07
C ILE A 304 33.39 -14.30 -14.76
N ASP A 305 32.88 -13.78 -15.88
CA ASP A 305 33.48 -12.66 -16.61
C ASP A 305 33.04 -11.31 -16.03
N GLY A 306 32.17 -11.30 -15.02
CA GLY A 306 31.60 -10.10 -14.43
C GLY A 306 30.43 -9.52 -15.22
N ASN A 307 29.90 -10.23 -16.21
CA ASN A 307 28.68 -9.80 -16.89
C ASN A 307 27.50 -9.95 -15.93
N VAL A 308 26.77 -8.86 -15.71
CA VAL A 308 25.53 -8.86 -14.91
C VAL A 308 24.34 -9.00 -15.86
N TYR A 309 23.43 -9.93 -15.54
CA TYR A 309 22.20 -10.19 -16.27
C TYR A 309 20.99 -9.87 -15.40
N ASN A 310 20.01 -9.21 -15.99
CA ASN A 310 18.69 -9.06 -15.39
C ASN A 310 17.89 -10.35 -15.56
N THR A 311 16.87 -10.53 -14.73
CA THR A 311 16.05 -11.74 -14.75
C THR A 311 14.58 -11.39 -14.81
N VAL A 312 13.74 -12.37 -15.14
CA VAL A 312 12.30 -12.21 -15.16
C VAL A 312 11.59 -13.51 -14.79
N TYR A 313 10.50 -13.41 -14.03
CA TYR A 313 9.62 -14.54 -13.77
C TYR A 313 8.66 -14.75 -14.95
N ILE A 314 8.65 -15.96 -15.50
CA ILE A 314 7.63 -16.43 -16.45
C ILE A 314 7.19 -17.81 -15.98
N GLY A 315 5.91 -17.96 -15.68
CA GLY A 315 5.40 -19.20 -15.08
C GLY A 315 5.93 -19.33 -13.66
N ARG A 316 6.41 -20.52 -13.27
CA ARG A 316 7.11 -20.74 -12.00
C ARG A 316 8.63 -20.63 -12.11
N GLN A 317 9.12 -20.12 -13.24
CA GLN A 317 10.52 -20.15 -13.61
C GLN A 317 11.10 -18.75 -13.66
N CYS A 318 12.37 -18.61 -13.29
CA CYS A 318 13.11 -17.39 -13.48
C CYS A 318 14.09 -17.52 -14.64
N TRP A 319 13.99 -16.63 -15.61
CA TRP A 319 14.77 -16.65 -16.84
C TRP A 319 15.73 -15.47 -16.92
N LEU A 320 16.87 -15.65 -17.58
CA LEU A 320 17.66 -14.51 -18.02
C LEU A 320 16.85 -13.62 -18.96
N LYS A 321 16.86 -12.32 -18.71
CA LYS A 321 16.26 -11.31 -19.58
C LYS A 321 17.10 -11.09 -20.85
N GLU A 322 18.42 -11.22 -20.76
CA GLU A 322 19.33 -11.04 -21.89
C GLU A 322 20.04 -12.33 -22.32
N ASN A 323 20.70 -12.30 -23.49
CA ASN A 323 21.42 -13.45 -24.01
C ASN A 323 22.72 -13.64 -23.23
N LEU A 324 23.05 -14.89 -22.90
CA LEU A 324 24.31 -15.19 -22.22
C LEU A 324 25.49 -14.71 -23.07
N ARG A 325 26.48 -14.10 -22.44
CA ARG A 325 27.63 -13.46 -23.10
C ARG A 325 28.98 -13.75 -22.42
N THR A 326 29.04 -14.86 -21.72
CA THR A 326 30.23 -15.35 -21.06
C THR A 326 31.21 -15.99 -22.04
N THR A 327 32.50 -15.79 -21.79
CA THR A 327 33.62 -16.39 -22.53
C THR A 327 34.32 -17.48 -21.72
N ARG A 328 33.81 -17.76 -20.51
CA ARG A 328 34.35 -18.74 -19.57
C ARG A 328 33.23 -19.50 -18.87
N TYR A 329 33.51 -20.75 -18.55
CA TYR A 329 32.68 -21.57 -17.70
C TYR A 329 32.72 -21.07 -16.25
N ALA A 330 31.71 -21.44 -15.45
CA ALA A 330 31.64 -21.07 -14.03
C ALA A 330 32.86 -21.52 -13.19
N ASP A 331 33.62 -22.53 -13.64
CA ASP A 331 34.87 -22.99 -13.02
C ASP A 331 36.13 -22.26 -13.53
N GLY A 332 35.96 -21.22 -14.35
CA GLY A 332 37.04 -20.39 -14.90
C GLY A 332 37.66 -20.92 -16.19
N ASN A 333 37.32 -22.14 -16.64
CA ASN A 333 37.82 -22.67 -17.90
C ASN A 333 37.33 -21.82 -19.08
N VAL A 334 38.22 -21.53 -20.03
CA VAL A 334 37.89 -20.70 -21.19
C VAL A 334 37.03 -21.49 -22.17
N VAL A 335 35.97 -20.85 -22.68
CA VAL A 335 35.26 -21.31 -23.87
C VAL A 335 36.02 -20.76 -25.07
N PRO A 336 36.66 -21.59 -25.91
CA PRO A 336 37.52 -21.07 -26.96
C PRO A 336 36.72 -20.39 -28.10
N ILE A 337 37.33 -19.36 -28.70
CA ILE A 337 36.97 -18.89 -30.04
C ILE A 337 37.45 -19.96 -31.04
N PRO A 338 36.67 -20.29 -32.09
CA PRO A 338 37.12 -21.27 -33.08
C PRO A 338 38.41 -20.81 -33.79
N VAL A 339 39.42 -21.69 -33.86
CA VAL A 339 40.64 -21.49 -34.66
C VAL A 339 40.78 -22.61 -35.69
N ASN A 340 41.32 -22.30 -36.87
CA ASN A 340 41.70 -23.25 -37.94
C ASN A 340 40.62 -24.31 -38.27
N THR A 341 39.67 -23.94 -39.14
CA THR A 341 38.75 -24.88 -39.77
C THR A 341 39.50 -25.70 -40.81
N ALA A 342 39.61 -27.03 -40.63
CA ALA A 342 40.17 -27.93 -41.65
C ALA A 342 39.10 -28.90 -42.13
N GLN A 343 39.15 -29.25 -43.42
CA GLN A 343 38.25 -30.20 -44.04
C GLN A 343 38.80 -31.63 -43.87
N ASN A 344 38.04 -32.50 -43.21
CA ASN A 344 38.33 -33.93 -43.09
C ASN A 344 38.12 -34.62 -44.46
N PRO A 345 38.84 -35.71 -44.79
CA PRO A 345 38.63 -36.55 -45.99
C PRO A 345 37.18 -36.91 -46.38
N SER A 346 36.21 -36.82 -45.47
CA SER A 346 34.77 -36.95 -45.74
C SER A 346 34.09 -35.68 -46.28
N GLY A 347 34.85 -34.61 -46.56
CA GLY A 347 34.33 -33.30 -46.96
C GLY A 347 33.76 -32.46 -45.81
N GLN A 348 33.90 -32.93 -44.56
CA GLN A 348 33.38 -32.28 -43.36
C GLN A 348 34.41 -31.33 -42.75
N ASN A 349 34.05 -30.06 -42.52
CA ASN A 349 34.89 -29.15 -41.73
C ASN A 349 34.84 -29.54 -40.25
N THR A 350 36.00 -29.82 -39.68
CA THR A 350 36.18 -30.14 -38.26
C THR A 350 37.03 -29.05 -37.62
N HIS A 351 36.62 -28.54 -36.45
CA HIS A 351 37.50 -27.72 -35.62
C HIS A 351 38.62 -28.62 -35.11
N THR A 352 39.82 -28.46 -35.67
CA THR A 352 40.92 -29.42 -35.44
C THR A 352 41.59 -29.29 -34.07
N GLN A 353 41.33 -28.21 -33.33
CA GLN A 353 42.01 -27.94 -32.05
C GLN A 353 41.06 -27.74 -30.84
N ASN A 354 39.81 -27.31 -31.06
CA ASN A 354 38.92 -26.85 -29.96
C ASN A 354 37.74 -27.77 -29.64
N ASN A 355 37.74 -29.00 -30.17
CA ASN A 355 36.80 -30.05 -29.78
C ASN A 355 35.31 -29.63 -29.80
N SER A 356 34.88 -28.95 -30.88
CA SER A 356 33.50 -28.46 -31.11
C SER A 356 32.86 -27.57 -30.02
N SER A 357 33.54 -27.28 -28.91
CA SER A 357 33.05 -26.43 -27.82
C SER A 357 33.50 -24.99 -28.02
N CYS A 358 32.81 -24.25 -28.88
CA CYS A 358 33.16 -22.87 -29.20
C CYS A 358 32.02 -21.88 -28.94
N TYR A 359 32.36 -20.59 -28.82
CA TYR A 359 31.43 -19.47 -28.91
C TYR A 359 31.70 -18.60 -30.15
N TYR A 360 30.70 -17.81 -30.53
CA TYR A 360 30.68 -16.93 -31.69
C TYR A 360 30.04 -15.58 -31.35
N PHE A 361 30.54 -14.51 -31.98
CA PHE A 361 29.91 -13.20 -31.93
C PHE A 361 28.77 -13.13 -32.96
N SER A 362 27.64 -12.49 -32.60
CA SER A 362 26.55 -12.27 -33.56
C SER A 362 27.06 -11.47 -34.76
N GLY A 363 26.77 -11.93 -35.98
CA GLY A 363 27.24 -11.28 -37.22
C GLY A 363 28.77 -11.25 -37.37
N ASN A 364 29.51 -12.09 -36.63
CA ASN A 364 30.97 -12.05 -36.56
C ASN A 364 31.56 -10.69 -36.13
N ASP A 365 30.78 -9.90 -35.37
CA ASP A 365 31.21 -8.59 -34.89
C ASP A 365 31.28 -8.58 -33.36
N SER A 366 32.49 -8.41 -32.84
CA SER A 366 32.75 -8.36 -31.39
C SER A 366 31.98 -7.28 -30.64
N VAL A 367 31.60 -6.18 -31.30
CA VAL A 367 30.84 -5.08 -30.71
C VAL A 367 29.41 -5.50 -30.38
N THR A 368 28.89 -6.53 -31.07
CA THR A 368 27.54 -7.06 -30.80
C THR A 368 27.43 -7.82 -29.49
N LYS A 369 28.55 -8.19 -28.84
CA LYS A 369 28.53 -8.91 -27.55
C LYS A 369 27.66 -8.20 -26.51
N GLU A 370 27.77 -6.88 -26.42
CA GLU A 370 27.06 -6.12 -25.40
C GLU A 370 25.55 -6.05 -25.66
N THR A 371 25.15 -5.93 -26.92
CA THR A 371 23.74 -5.74 -27.31
C THR A 371 23.01 -7.04 -27.65
N ARG A 372 23.73 -8.08 -28.08
CA ARG A 372 23.19 -9.34 -28.59
C ARG A 372 23.67 -10.59 -27.86
N GLY A 373 24.66 -10.45 -26.99
CA GLY A 373 25.33 -11.57 -26.35
C GLY A 373 26.10 -12.45 -27.33
N LEU A 374 26.34 -13.70 -26.95
CA LEU A 374 27.13 -14.65 -27.73
C LEU A 374 26.27 -15.84 -28.17
N LEU A 375 26.73 -16.51 -29.23
CA LEU A 375 26.17 -17.78 -29.69
C LEU A 375 27.14 -18.89 -29.29
N TYR A 376 26.62 -20.00 -28.82
CA TYR A 376 27.42 -21.12 -28.33
C TYR A 376 27.08 -22.36 -29.13
N THR A 377 28.05 -23.24 -29.32
CA THR A 377 27.79 -24.61 -29.78
C THR A 377 27.13 -25.44 -28.68
N TRP A 378 26.42 -26.51 -29.04
CA TRP A 378 25.80 -27.40 -28.03
C TRP A 378 26.85 -27.97 -27.07
N ASN A 379 28.00 -28.40 -27.60
CA ASN A 379 29.11 -28.91 -26.78
C ASN A 379 29.62 -27.85 -25.79
N ALA A 380 29.70 -26.58 -26.22
CA ALA A 380 30.06 -25.49 -25.32
C ALA A 380 29.00 -25.30 -24.23
N VAL A 381 27.71 -25.29 -24.58
CA VAL A 381 26.60 -25.13 -23.63
C VAL A 381 26.57 -26.25 -22.60
N MET A 382 26.71 -27.50 -23.04
CA MET A 382 26.56 -28.67 -22.19
C MET A 382 27.81 -28.98 -21.38
N LYS A 383 28.99 -28.55 -21.84
CA LYS A 383 30.27 -28.78 -21.17
C LYS A 383 30.48 -30.27 -20.80
N GLY A 384 30.17 -31.16 -21.74
CA GLY A 384 30.30 -32.61 -21.56
C GLY A 384 29.24 -33.27 -20.67
N ALA A 385 28.24 -32.53 -20.17
CA ALA A 385 27.11 -33.10 -19.46
C ALA A 385 26.20 -33.91 -20.40
N GLY A 386 25.50 -34.91 -19.85
CA GLY A 386 24.44 -35.63 -20.56
C GLY A 386 23.21 -34.74 -20.78
N SER A 387 22.30 -35.19 -21.65
CA SER A 387 21.06 -34.47 -21.89
C SER A 387 20.03 -34.69 -20.80
N SER A 388 19.15 -33.70 -20.59
CA SER A 388 18.04 -33.79 -19.64
C SER A 388 16.76 -33.21 -20.23
N ASP A 389 15.65 -33.93 -20.07
CA ASP A 389 14.30 -33.45 -20.37
C ASP A 389 13.53 -33.12 -19.07
N ASN A 390 14.19 -33.13 -17.90
CA ASN A 390 13.56 -32.85 -16.60
C ASN A 390 13.32 -31.35 -16.38
N ASN A 391 12.42 -31.02 -15.45
CA ASN A 391 12.23 -29.68 -14.90
C ASN A 391 12.41 -29.77 -13.37
N PRO A 392 13.53 -29.28 -12.81
CA PRO A 392 14.67 -28.63 -13.48
C PRO A 392 15.50 -29.59 -14.34
N SER A 393 16.23 -29.08 -15.34
CA SER A 393 17.18 -29.92 -16.09
C SER A 393 18.31 -30.47 -15.24
N GLY A 394 18.75 -29.69 -14.24
CA GLY A 394 19.91 -29.96 -13.38
C GLY A 394 21.27 -29.78 -14.08
N ILE A 395 21.31 -29.30 -15.32
CA ILE A 395 22.54 -29.16 -16.11
C ILE A 395 23.11 -27.75 -15.97
N LEU A 396 24.13 -27.58 -15.12
CA LEU A 396 24.85 -26.30 -15.00
C LEU A 396 25.38 -25.84 -16.37
N GLY A 397 26.14 -26.71 -17.05
CA GLY A 397 26.71 -26.41 -18.37
C GLY A 397 27.56 -25.13 -18.35
N ILE A 398 27.24 -24.21 -19.28
CA ILE A 398 27.86 -22.88 -19.38
C ILE A 398 27.21 -21.82 -18.48
N CYS A 399 26.08 -22.13 -17.83
CA CYS A 399 25.36 -21.15 -17.02
C CYS A 399 26.11 -20.77 -15.73
N PRO A 400 25.83 -19.59 -15.15
CA PRO A 400 26.37 -19.20 -13.84
C PRO A 400 25.91 -20.14 -12.71
N TYR A 401 26.65 -20.19 -11.60
CA TYR A 401 26.26 -20.98 -10.44
C TYR A 401 24.86 -20.62 -9.92
N GLY A 402 24.06 -21.64 -9.60
CA GLY A 402 22.67 -21.49 -9.17
C GLY A 402 21.67 -21.34 -10.33
N TRP A 403 22.13 -21.48 -11.58
CA TRP A 403 21.34 -21.49 -12.81
C TRP A 403 21.71 -22.70 -13.65
N HIS A 404 20.85 -23.07 -14.61
CA HIS A 404 21.09 -24.21 -15.50
C HIS A 404 20.62 -23.96 -16.93
N VAL A 405 21.07 -24.83 -17.82
CA VAL A 405 20.66 -24.89 -19.23
C VAL A 405 19.22 -25.40 -19.28
N PRO A 406 18.28 -24.67 -19.89
CA PRO A 406 16.86 -25.05 -19.91
C PRO A 406 16.65 -26.36 -20.67
N SER A 407 15.81 -27.25 -20.16
CA SER A 407 15.31 -28.42 -20.88
C SER A 407 14.13 -28.09 -21.78
N SER A 408 13.72 -29.05 -22.61
CA SER A 408 12.49 -28.93 -23.39
C SER A 408 11.22 -28.83 -22.52
N THR A 409 11.22 -29.40 -21.31
CA THR A 409 10.08 -29.32 -20.38
C THR A 409 9.97 -27.94 -19.74
N GLU A 410 11.10 -27.30 -19.46
CA GLU A 410 11.14 -25.93 -18.94
C GLU A 410 10.66 -24.92 -19.99
N TRP A 411 11.13 -25.05 -21.24
CA TRP A 411 10.58 -24.25 -22.34
C TRP A 411 9.07 -24.47 -22.51
N CYS A 412 8.59 -25.71 -22.38
CA CYS A 412 7.17 -26.02 -22.44
C CYS A 412 6.36 -25.34 -21.33
N GLU A 413 6.90 -25.22 -20.11
CA GLU A 413 6.23 -24.49 -19.03
C GLU A 413 6.11 -22.99 -19.33
N LEU A 414 7.19 -22.38 -19.85
CA LEU A 414 7.16 -21.00 -20.33
C LEU A 414 6.10 -20.82 -21.42
N GLU A 415 6.08 -21.71 -22.42
CA GLU A 415 5.12 -21.67 -23.54
C GLU A 415 3.66 -21.77 -23.05
N ASN A 416 3.36 -22.73 -22.16
CA ASN A 416 2.02 -22.91 -21.60
C ASN A 416 1.61 -21.80 -20.61
N THR A 417 2.56 -21.10 -20.00
CA THR A 417 2.26 -19.92 -19.19
C THR A 417 1.71 -18.80 -20.07
N LEU A 418 2.33 -18.56 -21.23
CA LEU A 418 1.97 -17.47 -22.13
C LEU A 418 0.73 -17.80 -22.96
N ASN A 419 0.59 -19.07 -23.36
CA ASN A 419 -0.56 -19.58 -24.09
C ASN A 419 -1.09 -20.83 -23.39
N PRO A 420 -1.98 -20.70 -22.37
CA PRO A 420 -2.51 -21.83 -21.63
C PRO A 420 -3.10 -22.93 -22.52
N GLY A 421 -2.61 -24.16 -22.35
CA GLY A 421 -3.07 -25.34 -23.09
C GLY A 421 -2.48 -25.51 -24.50
N ILE A 422 -1.50 -24.69 -24.90
CA ILE A 422 -0.89 -24.78 -26.23
C ILE A 422 -0.12 -26.08 -26.44
N ASP A 423 0.48 -26.63 -25.39
CA ASP A 423 1.24 -27.87 -25.47
C ASP A 423 1.15 -28.66 -24.17
N VAL A 424 0.00 -29.30 -23.94
CA VAL A 424 -0.29 -30.07 -22.72
C VAL A 424 0.66 -31.27 -22.55
N ASN A 425 1.25 -31.76 -23.64
CA ASN A 425 2.12 -32.95 -23.64
C ASN A 425 3.61 -32.61 -23.81
N CYS A 426 3.98 -31.32 -23.85
CA CYS A 426 5.33 -30.89 -24.19
C CYS A 426 5.87 -31.61 -25.44
N SER A 427 5.05 -31.63 -26.48
CA SER A 427 5.35 -32.23 -27.76
C SER A 427 6.64 -31.63 -28.33
N ASN A 428 7.36 -32.45 -29.08
CA ASN A 428 8.67 -32.15 -29.63
C ASN A 428 8.60 -32.01 -31.17
N THR A 429 7.58 -31.34 -31.71
CA THR A 429 7.41 -31.16 -33.16
C THR A 429 6.55 -29.95 -33.53
N GLY A 430 7.04 -29.06 -34.41
CA GLY A 430 6.21 -28.06 -35.10
C GLY A 430 6.19 -26.67 -34.45
N TRP A 431 5.44 -25.76 -35.07
CA TRP A 431 5.21 -24.38 -34.61
C TRP A 431 4.16 -24.33 -33.50
N ARG A 432 4.35 -23.46 -32.49
CA ARG A 432 3.49 -23.38 -31.31
C ARG A 432 3.11 -21.96 -30.93
N GLY A 433 1.79 -21.76 -30.76
CA GLY A 433 1.17 -20.59 -30.14
C GLY A 433 1.45 -19.25 -30.83
N THR A 434 1.24 -18.17 -30.08
CA THR A 434 1.30 -16.78 -30.57
C THR A 434 2.19 -15.87 -29.71
N MET A 435 3.04 -16.47 -28.87
CA MET A 435 3.85 -15.77 -27.86
C MET A 435 5.09 -15.06 -28.41
N ALA A 436 5.40 -15.18 -29.70
CA ALA A 436 6.62 -14.61 -30.28
C ALA A 436 6.73 -13.10 -30.02
N LYS A 437 5.62 -12.36 -30.21
CA LYS A 437 5.53 -10.93 -29.94
C LYS A 437 5.81 -10.61 -28.46
N ALA A 438 5.19 -11.36 -27.55
CA ALA A 438 5.28 -11.15 -26.10
C ALA A 438 6.68 -11.41 -25.53
N LEU A 439 7.45 -12.31 -26.15
CA LEU A 439 8.83 -12.63 -25.77
C LEU A 439 9.85 -11.69 -26.40
N SER A 440 9.55 -11.12 -27.56
CA SER A 440 10.54 -10.46 -28.41
C SER A 440 10.79 -9.01 -28.07
N LYS A 441 12.08 -8.65 -27.99
CA LYS A 441 12.58 -7.28 -28.01
C LYS A 441 12.65 -6.78 -29.47
N PRO A 442 11.72 -5.92 -29.89
CA PRO A 442 11.44 -5.67 -31.30
C PRO A 442 12.56 -4.99 -32.08
N GLU A 443 13.37 -4.12 -31.45
CA GLU A 443 14.20 -3.14 -32.15
C GLU A 443 15.30 -3.73 -33.04
N ILE A 444 15.55 -5.04 -32.93
CA ILE A 444 16.59 -5.77 -33.66
C ILE A 444 16.00 -6.73 -34.71
N TRP A 445 14.67 -6.97 -34.71
CA TRP A 445 14.01 -7.85 -35.68
C TRP A 445 13.84 -7.18 -37.04
N SER A 446 14.07 -7.93 -38.13
CA SER A 446 13.81 -7.48 -39.49
C SER A 446 12.33 -7.18 -39.74
N THR A 447 12.05 -6.15 -40.54
CA THR A 447 10.68 -5.73 -40.88
C THR A 447 9.89 -6.83 -41.60
N TYR A 448 8.68 -7.10 -41.13
CA TYR A 448 7.71 -7.96 -41.79
C TYR A 448 6.31 -7.36 -41.68
N THR A 449 5.79 -6.85 -42.79
CA THR A 449 4.54 -6.06 -42.80
C THR A 449 3.27 -6.91 -42.95
N ASN A 450 3.39 -8.21 -43.15
CA ASN A 450 2.24 -9.05 -43.56
C ASN A 450 1.64 -9.88 -42.42
N ASN A 451 2.19 -9.83 -41.20
CA ASN A 451 1.65 -10.58 -40.05
C ASN A 451 1.86 -9.84 -38.73
N SER A 452 0.77 -9.27 -38.18
CA SER A 452 0.77 -8.39 -37.00
C SER A 452 1.09 -9.05 -35.66
N PHE A 453 1.17 -10.38 -35.65
CA PHE A 453 1.47 -11.18 -34.46
C PHE A 453 2.93 -11.60 -34.38
N THR A 454 3.75 -11.21 -35.35
CA THR A 454 5.14 -11.67 -35.49
C THR A 454 6.10 -10.62 -34.97
N PRO A 455 7.32 -11.04 -34.57
CA PRO A 455 8.31 -10.09 -34.09
C PRO A 455 8.66 -9.01 -35.12
N GLY A 456 8.62 -9.31 -36.42
CA GLY A 456 8.99 -8.38 -37.48
C GLY A 456 7.99 -7.26 -37.77
N TYR A 457 6.76 -7.33 -37.26
CA TYR A 457 5.72 -6.31 -37.50
C TYR A 457 5.87 -5.05 -36.63
N TRP A 458 6.82 -5.06 -35.70
CA TRP A 458 7.00 -4.02 -34.70
C TRP A 458 7.15 -2.59 -35.25
N THR A 459 7.69 -2.44 -36.46
CA THR A 459 7.86 -1.12 -37.11
C THR A 459 6.52 -0.48 -37.47
N THR A 460 5.46 -1.27 -37.51
CA THR A 460 4.08 -0.84 -37.80
C THR A 460 3.25 -0.78 -36.52
N ASP A 461 3.46 -1.70 -35.58
CA ASP A 461 2.76 -1.73 -34.28
C ASP A 461 3.67 -2.24 -33.16
N THR A 462 3.93 -1.39 -32.16
CA THR A 462 4.73 -1.73 -30.98
C THR A 462 3.92 -2.37 -29.84
N THR A 463 2.59 -2.50 -29.98
CA THR A 463 1.71 -2.96 -28.92
C THR A 463 1.89 -4.45 -28.65
N GLY A 464 2.05 -4.84 -27.38
CA GLY A 464 2.17 -6.25 -26.99
C GLY A 464 3.55 -6.87 -27.25
N PHE A 465 4.54 -6.05 -27.63
CA PHE A 465 5.93 -6.47 -27.71
C PHE A 465 6.59 -6.53 -26.34
N ASN A 466 7.41 -7.55 -26.14
CA ASN A 466 8.22 -7.74 -24.93
C ASN A 466 7.44 -7.61 -23.61
N THR A 467 6.15 -7.95 -23.59
CA THR A 467 5.30 -7.83 -22.38
C THR A 467 5.74 -8.76 -21.25
N THR A 468 6.49 -9.80 -21.59
CA THR A 468 7.12 -10.73 -20.64
C THR A 468 8.47 -10.24 -20.14
N ASP A 469 8.99 -9.15 -20.69
CA ASP A 469 10.34 -8.66 -20.46
C ASP A 469 11.48 -9.63 -20.84
N PHE A 470 11.21 -10.82 -21.40
CA PHE A 470 12.21 -11.82 -21.79
C PHE A 470 13.23 -11.33 -22.82
N SER A 471 12.91 -10.23 -23.51
CA SER A 471 13.76 -9.46 -24.40
C SER A 471 14.45 -10.30 -25.47
N LEU A 472 13.69 -11.19 -26.09
CA LEU A 472 14.15 -12.11 -27.13
C LEU A 472 14.55 -11.34 -28.38
N ILE A 473 15.79 -11.52 -28.80
CA ILE A 473 16.35 -10.86 -29.99
C ILE A 473 16.65 -11.91 -31.05
N PRO A 474 16.75 -11.51 -32.33
CA PRO A 474 17.28 -12.38 -33.35
C PRO A 474 18.68 -12.88 -32.96
N ALA A 475 18.84 -14.18 -33.06
CA ALA A 475 20.09 -14.89 -32.83
C ALA A 475 20.23 -15.87 -33.99
N GLY A 476 21.03 -15.47 -34.99
CA GLY A 476 21.30 -16.29 -36.16
C GLY A 476 21.98 -17.60 -35.77
N TYR A 477 22.06 -18.51 -36.73
CA TYR A 477 22.80 -19.75 -36.57
C TYR A 477 24.03 -19.75 -37.46
N VAL A 478 25.08 -20.41 -37.00
CA VAL A 478 26.23 -20.69 -37.83
C VAL A 478 25.99 -22.00 -38.57
N TYR A 479 26.16 -21.99 -39.89
CA TYR A 479 26.07 -23.18 -40.74
C TYR A 479 27.32 -23.37 -41.59
N TYR A 480 27.72 -24.62 -41.80
CA TYR A 480 28.91 -25.00 -42.56
C TYR A 480 28.52 -25.78 -43.81
N ASN A 481 28.90 -25.28 -44.98
CA ASN A 481 28.74 -26.04 -46.23
C ASN A 481 29.97 -26.90 -46.53
N SER A 482 29.86 -27.74 -47.56
CA SER A 482 30.88 -28.67 -48.07
C SER A 482 32.11 -28.01 -48.73
N TYR A 483 32.23 -26.68 -48.70
CA TYR A 483 33.33 -25.94 -49.35
C TYR A 483 34.30 -25.25 -48.40
N GLY A 484 34.37 -25.65 -47.11
CA GLY A 484 35.38 -25.10 -46.20
C GLY A 484 35.03 -23.78 -45.50
N ASN A 485 33.86 -23.17 -45.79
CA ASN A 485 33.52 -21.84 -45.30
C ASN A 485 32.49 -21.88 -44.15
N SER A 486 32.72 -21.09 -43.11
CA SER A 486 31.76 -20.83 -42.03
C SER A 486 30.84 -19.69 -42.47
N TYR A 487 29.53 -19.90 -42.56
CA TYR A 487 28.58 -18.82 -42.89
C TYR A 487 27.82 -18.40 -41.64
N PHE A 488 27.78 -17.10 -41.39
CA PHE A 488 26.74 -16.49 -40.55
C PHE A 488 25.52 -16.28 -41.42
N ASN A 489 24.45 -17.03 -41.17
CA ASN A 489 23.19 -16.83 -41.89
C ASN A 489 22.09 -16.43 -40.91
N THR A 490 21.67 -15.17 -40.97
CA THR A 490 20.29 -14.77 -40.64
C THR A 490 19.47 -15.14 -41.87
N ASP A 491 19.06 -16.42 -41.95
CA ASP A 491 18.47 -17.09 -43.13
C ASP A 491 18.10 -16.15 -44.30
N SER A 492 18.86 -16.17 -45.38
CA SER A 492 18.20 -16.28 -46.68
C SER A 492 19.01 -17.20 -47.57
N GLN A 493 18.29 -18.03 -48.31
CA GLN A 493 18.82 -18.69 -49.48
C GLN A 493 19.40 -17.64 -50.43
N THR A 494 20.48 -18.04 -51.08
CA THR A 494 21.28 -17.35 -52.10
C THR A 494 22.38 -16.42 -51.56
N GLY A 495 23.61 -16.64 -52.06
CA GLY A 495 24.89 -16.22 -51.48
C GLY A 495 24.99 -14.73 -51.18
N TYR A 496 25.86 -14.28 -50.27
CA TYR A 496 27.31 -14.36 -50.43
C TYR A 496 28.06 -14.47 -49.08
N SER A 497 29.25 -15.06 -49.19
CA SER A 497 30.24 -15.46 -48.21
C SER A 497 30.95 -14.31 -47.47
N TYR A 498 31.18 -14.48 -46.18
CA TYR A 498 32.33 -13.87 -45.48
C TYR A 498 33.26 -15.01 -45.06
N THR A 499 34.40 -15.11 -45.72
CA THR A 499 35.46 -16.05 -45.35
C THR A 499 36.39 -15.35 -44.37
N CYS A 500 36.57 -15.90 -43.17
CA CYS A 500 37.77 -15.65 -42.39
C CYS A 500 38.87 -16.60 -42.88
N VAL A 501 39.40 -16.36 -44.08
CA VAL A 501 40.75 -16.82 -44.37
C VAL A 501 41.68 -15.81 -43.72
N TYR A 502 42.33 -16.22 -42.62
CA TYR A 502 43.54 -15.58 -42.15
C TYR A 502 44.61 -15.77 -43.21
N ASN A 503 44.62 -14.90 -44.22
CA ASN A 503 45.81 -14.63 -44.99
C ASN A 503 46.19 -13.19 -44.72
N ASN A 504 47.35 -13.03 -44.10
CA ASN A 504 48.04 -11.77 -43.92
C ASN A 504 47.99 -10.96 -45.22
N THR A 505 47.26 -9.86 -45.21
CA THR A 505 47.60 -8.53 -45.76
C THR A 505 46.31 -7.81 -46.16
N SER A 506 46.28 -6.51 -45.83
CA SER A 506 45.36 -5.48 -46.36
C SER A 506 44.11 -5.17 -45.52
N TRP A 507 44.15 -3.95 -44.99
CA TRP A 507 43.07 -3.17 -44.43
C TRP A 507 41.86 -3.07 -45.37
N HIS A 508 40.66 -3.41 -44.88
CA HIS A 508 39.42 -2.92 -45.45
C HIS A 508 38.37 -2.63 -44.38
N THR A 509 38.25 -1.35 -44.01
CA THR A 509 37.01 -0.77 -43.51
C THR A 509 35.97 -0.81 -44.62
N HIS A 510 35.00 -1.72 -44.53
CA HIS A 510 33.75 -1.63 -45.30
C HIS A 510 32.62 -1.28 -44.33
N TYR A 511 32.18 -0.03 -44.39
CA TYR A 511 30.84 0.34 -43.96
C TYR A 511 29.87 -0.37 -44.91
N TYR A 512 28.97 -1.20 -44.39
CA TYR A 512 27.88 -1.76 -45.18
C TYR A 512 26.55 -1.64 -44.44
N TYR A 513 25.60 -1.02 -45.14
CA TYR A 513 24.24 -0.77 -44.71
C TYR A 513 23.48 -2.10 -44.50
N PRO A 514 22.65 -2.24 -43.45
CA PRO A 514 21.79 -3.40 -43.28
C PRO A 514 20.75 -3.40 -44.40
N ASN A 515 20.85 -4.35 -45.34
CA ASN A 515 19.77 -4.61 -46.28
C ASN A 515 18.64 -5.30 -45.50
N VAL A 516 17.53 -4.59 -45.31
CA VAL A 516 16.38 -4.91 -44.44
C VAL A 516 15.45 -6.01 -44.97
N SER A 517 15.92 -6.91 -45.84
CA SER A 517 15.06 -7.87 -46.56
C SER A 517 15.55 -9.34 -46.47
N GLN A 518 15.99 -9.83 -45.31
CA GLN A 518 16.41 -11.22 -45.12
C GLN A 518 15.97 -11.78 -43.75
N ASN A 519 15.63 -13.08 -43.69
CA ASN A 519 14.88 -13.71 -42.60
C ASN A 519 15.67 -13.72 -41.29
N SER A 520 15.29 -12.86 -40.34
CA SER A 520 15.86 -12.92 -38.99
C SER A 520 15.20 -14.03 -38.19
N ALA A 521 16.00 -14.95 -37.63
CA ALA A 521 15.51 -15.98 -36.71
C ALA A 521 16.30 -15.93 -35.40
N ALA A 522 15.68 -16.41 -34.33
CA ALA A 522 16.31 -16.66 -33.05
C ALA A 522 16.26 -18.15 -32.76
N ARG A 523 17.41 -18.77 -32.51
CA ARG A 523 17.50 -20.19 -32.12
C ARG A 523 18.22 -20.32 -30.79
N PHE A 524 17.72 -21.19 -29.92
CA PHE A 524 18.16 -21.37 -28.53
C PHE A 524 18.48 -22.82 -28.24
N TRP A 525 19.58 -23.05 -27.53
CA TRP A 525 19.89 -24.38 -27.04
C TRP A 525 18.96 -24.84 -25.93
N THR A 526 18.70 -26.14 -25.95
CA THR A 526 18.12 -26.87 -24.82
C THR A 526 19.13 -27.90 -24.32
N SER A 527 19.02 -28.31 -23.06
CA SER A 527 19.78 -29.43 -22.51
C SER A 527 19.32 -30.78 -23.07
N SER A 528 18.23 -30.81 -23.83
CA SER A 528 17.70 -32.00 -24.46
C SER A 528 18.52 -32.39 -25.70
N SER A 529 18.83 -33.68 -25.86
CA SER A 529 19.80 -34.17 -26.87
C SER A 529 19.40 -33.82 -28.31
N GLY A 530 20.19 -32.97 -28.98
CA GLY A 530 20.01 -32.62 -30.40
C GLY A 530 18.75 -31.79 -30.68
N LYS A 531 18.28 -31.04 -29.68
CA LYS A 531 17.02 -30.28 -29.71
C LYS A 531 17.27 -28.80 -29.44
N TYR A 532 16.53 -27.95 -30.15
CA TYR A 532 16.57 -26.50 -30.00
C TYR A 532 15.17 -25.89 -30.10
N ARG A 533 15.05 -24.65 -29.62
CA ARG A 533 13.86 -23.81 -29.83
C ARG A 533 14.19 -22.73 -30.84
N GLY A 534 13.28 -22.47 -31.77
CA GLY A 534 13.45 -21.49 -32.84
C GLY A 534 12.29 -20.51 -32.92
N MET A 535 12.53 -19.31 -33.39
CA MET A 535 11.50 -18.31 -33.70
C MET A 535 11.91 -17.57 -34.97
N SER A 536 10.99 -17.43 -35.91
CA SER A 536 11.20 -16.69 -37.16
C SER A 536 10.50 -15.34 -37.10
N TYR A 537 11.06 -14.33 -37.74
CA TYR A 537 10.50 -12.98 -37.84
C TYR A 537 9.11 -12.91 -38.50
N SER A 538 8.71 -13.93 -39.28
CA SER A 538 7.42 -14.03 -39.97
C SER A 538 6.42 -14.96 -39.27
N GLU A 539 6.80 -15.56 -38.14
CA GLU A 539 6.02 -16.56 -37.44
C GLU A 539 5.57 -16.07 -36.07
N THR A 540 4.38 -16.51 -35.65
CA THR A 540 3.72 -16.02 -34.44
C THR A 540 4.15 -16.76 -33.19
N GLY A 541 4.80 -17.92 -33.37
CA GLY A 541 5.07 -18.89 -32.31
C GLY A 541 6.54 -19.29 -32.19
N ILE A 542 6.80 -20.20 -31.26
CA ILE A 542 8.08 -20.89 -31.13
C ILE A 542 7.99 -22.21 -31.90
N TYR A 543 9.00 -22.53 -32.68
CA TYR A 543 9.19 -23.82 -33.32
C TYR A 543 10.12 -24.71 -32.51
N TYR A 544 9.75 -25.97 -32.41
CA TYR A 544 10.63 -27.02 -31.95
C TYR A 544 11.37 -27.67 -33.12
N GLY A 545 12.70 -27.70 -33.08
CA GLY A 545 13.54 -28.39 -34.07
C GLY A 545 14.24 -29.63 -33.51
N THR A 546 14.21 -30.73 -34.28
CA THR A 546 15.08 -31.90 -34.10
C THR A 546 16.19 -31.92 -35.14
N GLY A 547 17.36 -32.41 -34.74
CA GLY A 547 18.43 -32.71 -35.67
C GLY A 547 19.34 -31.51 -35.80
N GLU A 548 20.41 -31.55 -35.04
CA GLU A 548 21.43 -30.51 -35.05
C GLU A 548 22.78 -31.18 -35.20
N ASP A 549 23.45 -30.74 -36.25
CA ASP A 549 24.85 -31.01 -36.52
C ASP A 549 25.70 -30.39 -35.41
N ALA A 550 26.78 -31.04 -34.99
CA ALA A 550 27.72 -30.56 -33.96
C ALA A 550 28.45 -29.25 -34.33
N ARG A 551 27.98 -28.58 -35.38
CA ARG A 551 28.53 -27.45 -36.09
C ARG A 551 27.65 -26.20 -35.97
N SER A 552 26.43 -26.29 -35.43
CA SER A 552 25.59 -25.11 -35.19
C SER A 552 25.93 -24.38 -33.89
N ALA A 553 25.69 -23.07 -33.86
CA ALA A 553 25.76 -22.26 -32.65
C ALA A 553 24.52 -21.37 -32.49
N PHE A 554 24.00 -21.30 -31.26
CA PHE A 554 22.72 -20.68 -30.89
C PHE A 554 22.85 -19.82 -29.63
N SER A 555 21.87 -18.92 -29.42
CA SER A 555 21.77 -18.17 -28.17
C SER A 555 21.41 -19.08 -27.00
N LEU A 556 21.59 -18.57 -25.79
CA LEU A 556 21.24 -19.29 -24.56
C LEU A 556 20.61 -18.34 -23.55
N ARG A 557 19.52 -18.82 -22.96
CA ARG A 557 18.82 -18.22 -21.84
C ARG A 557 18.88 -19.22 -20.70
N CYS A 558 19.75 -18.97 -19.73
CA CYS A 558 19.79 -19.79 -18.52
C CYS A 558 18.51 -19.58 -17.72
N VAL A 559 18.10 -20.61 -17.00
CA VAL A 559 16.89 -20.63 -16.19
C VAL A 559 17.22 -21.11 -14.78
N LYS A 560 16.38 -20.69 -13.83
CA LYS A 560 16.40 -21.11 -12.45
C LYS A 560 14.96 -21.39 -12.03
N ASP A 561 14.68 -22.63 -11.67
CA ASP A 561 13.37 -23.03 -11.18
C ASP A 561 13.19 -22.68 -9.70
N TYR A 562 11.93 -22.58 -9.30
CA TYR A 562 11.49 -22.28 -7.94
C TYR A 562 11.28 -23.52 -7.09
#